data_AF-A0A7V9MTJ5-F1
#
_entry.id   AF-A0A7V9MTJ5-F1
#
_cell.length_a   1.000
_cell.length_b   1.000
_cell.length_c   1.000
_cell.angle_alpha   90.00
_cell.angle_beta   90.00
_cell.angle_gamma   90.00
#
_symmetry.space_group_name_H-M   'P 1'
#
loop_
_entity.id
_entity.type
_entity.pdbx_description
1 polymer ?
#
loop_
_entity_poly.entity_id
_entity_poly.type
_entity_poly.pdbx_seq_one_letter_code
_entity_poly.pdbx_strand_id
1 'polypeptide(L)'
;MHRAVLEGASGVRQCLQSGFAAATMFFSFPKERWKKIRSTNGLERFHGEIKRRTRSVGAFPDRASAMRLIVAVAIRATRTWKTRRYIGAFRIKPEAIQQAA
;
A
#
# COMPACT_ATOMS: atom_id res chain seq x y z
N MET A 1 -30.31 -13.86 -11.46
CA MET A 1 -29.00 -14.15 -10.83
C MET A 1 -27.83 -14.20 -11.82
N HIS A 2 -27.98 -14.78 -13.03
CA HIS A 2 -26.89 -14.87 -14.01
C HIS A 2 -26.37 -13.51 -14.56
N ARG A 3 -27.24 -12.50 -14.71
CA ARG A 3 -26.88 -11.17 -15.24
C ARG A 3 -26.01 -10.33 -14.28
N ALA A 4 -26.27 -10.38 -12.97
CA ALA A 4 -25.49 -9.66 -11.96
C ALA A 4 -24.07 -10.22 -11.76
N VAL A 5 -23.88 -11.54 -11.96
CA VAL A 5 -22.55 -12.16 -11.93
C VAL A 5 -21.70 -11.72 -13.12
N LEU A 6 -22.32 -11.56 -14.30
CA LEU A 6 -21.65 -11.07 -15.51
C LEU A 6 -21.29 -9.58 -15.43
N GLU A 7 -22.15 -8.76 -14.81
CA GLU A 7 -21.86 -7.34 -14.50
C GLU A 7 -20.77 -7.18 -13.45
N GLY A 8 -20.73 -8.05 -12.43
CA GLY A 8 -19.61 -8.08 -11.47
C GLY A 8 -18.29 -8.50 -12.12
N ALA A 9 -18.33 -9.44 -13.07
CA ALA A 9 -17.15 -9.93 -13.78
C ALA A 9 -16.58 -8.89 -14.77
N SER A 10 -17.42 -8.08 -15.40
CA SER A 10 -16.95 -7.01 -16.31
C SER A 10 -16.21 -5.91 -15.56
N GLY A 11 -16.68 -5.53 -14.36
CA GLY A 11 -16.00 -4.55 -13.49
C GLY A 11 -14.62 -5.01 -13.01
N VAL A 12 -14.49 -6.29 -12.61
CA VAL A 12 -13.18 -6.86 -12.22
C VAL A 12 -12.22 -6.87 -13.41
N ARG A 13 -12.68 -7.27 -14.59
CA ARG A 13 -11.88 -7.26 -15.81
C ARG A 13 -11.38 -5.85 -16.15
N GLN A 14 -12.27 -4.85 -16.08
CA GLN A 14 -11.93 -3.46 -16.36
C GLN A 14 -10.92 -2.90 -15.35
N CYS A 15 -11.08 -3.22 -14.06
CA CYS A 15 -10.14 -2.84 -13.00
C CYS A 15 -8.76 -3.46 -13.24
N LEU A 16 -8.69 -4.75 -13.59
CA LEU A 16 -7.44 -5.42 -13.92
C LEU A 16 -6.78 -4.81 -15.16
N GLN A 17 -7.55 -4.57 -16.23
CA GLN A 17 -7.02 -3.99 -17.47
C GLN A 17 -6.46 -2.58 -17.25
N SER A 18 -7.18 -1.72 -16.53
CA SER A 18 -6.74 -0.35 -16.24
C SER A 18 -5.58 -0.29 -15.23
N GLY A 19 -5.56 -1.20 -14.25
CA GLY A 19 -4.53 -1.25 -13.21
C GLY A 19 -3.27 -2.06 -13.57
N PHE A 20 -3.30 -2.84 -14.65
CA PHE A 20 -2.23 -3.79 -15.00
C PHE A 20 -0.87 -3.11 -15.10
N ALA A 21 -0.77 -2.01 -15.86
CA ALA A 21 0.50 -1.30 -16.04
C ALA A 21 1.07 -0.80 -14.71
N ALA A 22 0.23 -0.19 -13.86
CA ALA A 22 0.65 0.27 -12.54
C ALA A 22 1.07 -0.89 -11.61
N ALA A 23 0.35 -2.00 -11.67
CA ALA A 23 0.63 -3.19 -10.86
C ALA A 23 1.92 -3.92 -11.28
N THR A 24 2.37 -3.77 -12.52
CA THR A 24 3.58 -4.42 -13.05
C THR A 24 4.82 -3.53 -13.05
N MET A 25 4.70 -2.24 -12.72
CA MET A 25 5.85 -1.30 -12.62
C MET A 25 6.99 -1.79 -11.73
N PHE A 26 6.73 -2.70 -10.77
CA PHE A 26 7.79 -3.24 -9.92
C PHE A 26 8.82 -4.11 -10.68
N PHE A 27 8.48 -4.61 -11.88
CA PHE A 27 9.40 -5.38 -12.71
C PHE A 27 10.58 -4.55 -13.23
N SER A 28 10.43 -3.22 -13.31
CA SER A 28 11.51 -2.30 -13.68
C SER A 28 12.60 -2.17 -12.60
N PHE A 29 12.44 -2.83 -11.44
CA PHE A 29 13.43 -2.85 -10.37
C PHE A 29 14.15 -4.21 -10.33
N PRO A 30 15.36 -4.29 -9.72
CA PRO A 30 16.06 -5.56 -9.54
C PRO A 30 15.22 -6.63 -8.81
N LYS A 31 15.37 -7.90 -9.20
CA LYS A 31 14.55 -9.04 -8.74
C LYS A 31 14.58 -9.23 -7.22
N GLU A 32 15.68 -8.87 -6.57
CA GLU A 32 15.84 -8.91 -5.11
C GLU A 32 14.82 -8.01 -4.39
N ARG A 33 14.24 -7.04 -5.10
CA ARG A 33 13.32 -6.02 -4.55
C ARG A 33 11.85 -6.34 -4.76
N TRP A 34 11.50 -7.18 -5.73
CA TRP A 34 10.11 -7.44 -6.12
C TRP A 34 9.25 -7.84 -4.93
N LYS A 35 9.74 -8.75 -4.07
CA LYS A 35 8.98 -9.24 -2.90
C LYS A 35 8.59 -8.11 -1.94
N LYS A 36 9.40 -7.07 -1.81
CA LYS A 36 9.11 -5.91 -0.94
C LYS A 36 8.17 -4.92 -1.63
N ILE A 37 8.38 -4.62 -2.90
CA ILE A 37 7.58 -3.62 -3.65
C ILE A 37 6.17 -4.14 -3.90
N ARG A 38 6.01 -5.41 -4.29
CA ARG A 38 4.69 -5.99 -4.59
C ARG A 38 3.81 -6.22 -3.36
N SER A 39 4.36 -6.18 -2.15
CA SER A 39 3.64 -6.56 -0.93
C SER A 39 2.99 -5.34 -0.29
N THR A 40 1.68 -5.41 -0.10
CA THR A 40 0.87 -4.40 0.59
C THR A 40 0.73 -4.66 2.09
N ASN A 41 1.34 -5.73 2.63
CA ASN A 41 1.16 -6.16 4.03
C ASN A 41 1.45 -5.06 5.06
N GLY A 42 2.46 -4.21 4.81
CA GLY A 42 2.78 -3.09 5.68
C GLY A 42 1.68 -2.02 5.70
N LEU A 43 1.15 -1.70 4.51
CA LEU A 43 0.07 -0.75 4.33
C LEU A 43 -1.25 -1.28 4.89
N GLU A 44 -1.57 -2.55 4.66
CA GLU A 44 -2.75 -3.23 5.21
C GLU A 44 -2.74 -3.23 6.74
N ARG A 45 -1.59 -3.55 7.35
CA ARG A 45 -1.43 -3.46 8.81
C ARG A 45 -1.61 -2.04 9.33
N PHE A 46 -1.07 -1.04 8.63
CA PHE A 46 -1.23 0.37 8.97
C PHE A 46 -2.71 0.82 8.89
N HIS A 47 -3.39 0.52 7.79
CA HIS A 47 -4.82 0.81 7.62
C HIS A 47 -5.68 0.04 8.63
N GLY A 48 -5.32 -1.21 8.93
CA GLY A 48 -5.98 -2.01 9.96
C GLY A 48 -5.90 -1.34 11.34
N GLU A 49 -4.74 -0.82 11.70
CA GLU A 49 -4.55 -0.12 12.98
C GLU A 49 -5.32 1.21 13.04
N ILE A 50 -5.37 1.97 11.93
CA ILE A 50 -6.22 3.16 11.84
C ILE A 50 -7.68 2.76 12.08
N LYS A 51 -8.21 1.78 11.32
CA LYS A 51 -9.60 1.31 11.44
C LYS A 51 -9.92 0.82 12.85
N ARG A 52 -9.00 0.10 13.49
CA ARG A 52 -9.17 -0.41 14.86
C ARG A 52 -9.28 0.72 15.87
N ARG A 53 -8.41 1.73 15.78
CA ARG A 53 -8.41 2.87 16.72
C ARG A 53 -9.58 3.82 16.50
N THR A 54 -9.94 4.09 15.24
CA THR A 54 -11.11 4.94 14.95
C THR A 54 -12.40 4.25 15.37
N ARG A 55 -12.52 2.93 15.20
CA ARG A 55 -13.67 2.15 15.69
C ARG A 55 -13.88 2.28 17.20
N SER A 56 -12.80 2.34 17.98
CA SER A 56 -12.89 2.51 19.43
C SER A 56 -13.36 3.91 19.86
N VAL A 57 -13.17 4.92 19.01
CA VAL A 57 -13.58 6.30 19.29
C VAL A 57 -15.05 6.53 18.90
N GLY A 58 -15.53 5.84 17.87
CA GLY A 58 -16.90 5.98 17.38
C GLY A 58 -17.09 7.25 16.56
N ALA A 59 -17.23 8.40 17.22
CA ALA A 59 -17.40 9.71 16.59
C ALA A 59 -16.34 10.70 17.09
N PHE A 60 -15.74 11.46 16.18
CA PHE A 60 -14.78 12.51 16.54
C PHE A 60 -15.50 13.85 16.66
N PRO A 61 -15.12 14.70 17.64
CA PRO A 61 -15.71 16.02 17.80
C PRO A 61 -15.34 16.98 16.66
N ASP A 62 -14.18 16.78 16.02
CA ASP A 62 -13.70 17.61 14.93
C ASP A 62 -12.66 16.87 14.05
N ARG A 63 -12.39 17.42 12.87
CA ARG A 63 -11.42 16.85 11.91
C ARG A 63 -9.99 16.81 12.46
N ALA A 64 -9.56 17.81 13.22
CA ALA A 64 -8.22 17.85 13.78
C ALA A 64 -8.02 16.78 14.85
N SER A 65 -9.06 16.45 15.62
CA SER A 65 -9.03 15.29 16.54
C SER A 65 -8.80 13.97 15.82
N ALA A 66 -9.50 13.72 14.72
CA ALA A 66 -9.27 12.53 13.89
C ALA A 66 -7.85 12.52 13.29
N MET A 67 -7.40 13.68 12.80
CA MET A 67 -6.06 13.83 12.22
C MET A 67 -4.96 13.52 13.24
N ARG A 68 -5.07 14.03 14.47
CA ARG A 68 -4.10 13.76 15.56
C ARG A 68 -3.93 12.26 15.80
N LEU A 69 -5.02 11.50 15.82
CA LEU A 69 -4.98 10.06 15.98
C LEU A 69 -4.28 9.36 14.80
N ILE A 70 -4.65 9.73 13.57
CA ILE A 70 -4.06 9.14 12.36
C ILE A 70 -2.55 9.43 12.29
N VAL A 71 -2.15 10.68 12.57
CA VAL A 71 -0.73 11.10 12.60
C VAL A 71 0.04 10.35 13.68
N ALA A 72 -0.53 10.17 14.87
CA ALA A 72 0.11 9.39 15.93
C ALA A 72 0.35 7.92 15.50
N VAL A 73 -0.59 7.31 14.80
CA VAL A 73 -0.42 5.96 14.22
C VAL A 73 0.67 5.97 13.15
N ALA A 74 0.69 6.97 12.27
CA ALA A 74 1.70 7.12 11.21
C ALA A 74 3.12 7.27 11.77
N ILE A 75 3.31 8.07 12.83
CA ILE A 75 4.59 8.22 13.51
C ILE A 75 5.06 6.87 14.08
N ARG A 76 4.17 6.12 14.74
CA ARG A 76 4.48 4.79 15.29
C ARG A 76 4.84 3.78 14.19
N ALA A 77 4.09 3.76 13.10
CA ALA A 77 4.36 2.91 11.94
C ALA A 77 5.73 3.25 11.32
N THR A 78 6.01 4.54 11.12
CA THR A 78 7.29 5.03 10.57
C THR A 78 8.47 4.63 11.43
N ARG A 79 8.36 4.77 12.76
CA ARG A 79 9.40 4.30 13.70
C ARG A 79 9.67 2.80 13.51
N THR A 80 8.61 2.00 13.45
CA THR A 80 8.71 0.54 13.25
C THR A 80 9.36 0.21 11.90
N TRP A 81 9.02 0.95 10.84
CA TRP A 81 9.56 0.72 9.51
C TRP A 81 11.03 1.08 9.35
N LYS A 82 11.48 2.13 10.05
CA LYS A 82 12.90 2.48 10.17
C LYS A 82 13.66 1.37 10.90
N THR A 83 13.17 0.91 12.05
CA THR A 83 13.84 -0.14 12.85
C THR A 83 13.93 -1.48 12.10
N ARG A 84 12.86 -1.91 11.43
CA ARG A 84 12.81 -3.19 10.70
C ARG A 84 13.44 -3.15 9.30
N ARG A 85 14.09 -2.05 8.90
CA ARG A 85 14.67 -1.84 7.55
C ARG A 85 13.72 -2.21 6.40
N TYR A 86 12.42 -1.94 6.55
CA TYR A 86 11.49 -2.06 5.42
C TYR A 86 11.86 -1.02 4.35
N ILE A 87 12.26 0.17 4.79
CA ILE A 87 12.80 1.27 4.00
C ILE A 87 14.30 1.39 4.30
N GLY A 88 15.07 0.30 4.10
CA GLY A 88 16.53 0.41 4.18
C GLY A 88 17.07 1.33 3.08
N ALA A 89 18.20 2.01 3.30
CA ALA A 89 18.83 2.92 2.34
C ALA A 89 18.87 2.31 0.93
N PHE A 90 17.96 2.77 0.07
CA PHE A 90 17.89 2.37 -1.32
C PHE A 90 18.97 3.16 -2.06
N ARG A 91 20.18 2.63 -2.15
CA ARG A 91 21.13 3.09 -3.16
C ARG A 91 20.81 2.34 -4.45
N ILE A 92 19.88 2.89 -5.23
CA ILE A 92 19.68 2.46 -6.61
C ILE A 92 20.90 2.98 -7.38
N LYS A 93 21.77 2.07 -7.84
CA LYS A 93 22.78 2.47 -8.82
C LYS A 93 22.03 2.77 -10.12
N PRO A 94 22.22 3.94 -10.75
CA PRO A 94 21.49 4.31 -11.97
C PRO A 94 21.67 3.27 -13.09
N GLU A 95 22.81 2.59 -13.10
CA GLU A 95 23.21 1.53 -14.02
C GLU A 95 22.27 0.31 -14.01
N ALA A 96 21.61 0.03 -12.88
CA ALA A 96 20.70 -1.12 -12.74
C ALA A 96 19.31 -0.89 -13.35
N ILE A 97 18.97 0.36 -13.67
CA ILE A 97 17.71 0.70 -14.36
C ILE A 97 17.84 0.40 -15.86
N GLN A 98 19.03 0.54 -16.42
CA GLN A 98 19.31 0.34 -17.85
C GLN A 98 19.48 -1.13 -18.25
N GLN A 99 19.81 -2.03 -17.31
CA GLN A 99 20.02 -3.45 -17.58
C GLN A 99 18.74 -4.30 -17.55
N ALA A 100 17.60 -3.72 -17.16
CA ALA A 100 16.32 -4.42 -17.01
C ALA A 100 15.26 -4.02 -18.05
N ALA A 101 15.64 -3.21 -19.04
CA ALA A 101 14.87 -2.89 -20.25
C ALA A 101 15.35 -3.76 -21.42
#